data_AF-A0A6G1L2A8-F1
#
_entry.id   AF-A0A6G1L2A8-F1
#
_cell.length_a   1.000
_cell.length_b   1.000
_cell.length_c   1.000
_cell.angle_alpha   90.00
_cell.angle_beta   90.00
_cell.angle_gamma   90.00
#
_symmetry.space_group_name_H-M   'P 1'
#
loop_
_entity.id
_entity.type
_entity.pdbx_description
1 polymer ?
#
loop_
_entity_poly.entity_id
_entity_poly.type
_entity_poly.pdbx_seq_one_letter_code
_entity_poly.pdbx_strand_id
1 'polypeptide(L)'
;MSDSSPVNDSLAPPAPVKDVIAQQRADYDCTPCRLMGSLVFTGLGVYTYGSGMRQLREREMEILRSGTMFGMRVRRGSIYALSASLVGLGVYRLVN
;
A
#
# COMPACT_ATOMS: atom_id res chain seq x y z
N MET A 1 10.01 11.02 -2.84
CA MET A 1 10.96 12.13 -3.05
C MET A 1 11.17 12.27 -4.54
N SER A 2 10.42 13.18 -5.17
CA SER A 2 10.71 13.84 -6.45
C SER A 2 9.65 14.94 -6.59
N ASP A 3 9.73 15.93 -5.70
CA ASP A 3 9.23 17.27 -5.99
C ASP A 3 10.47 18.02 -6.50
N SER A 4 10.43 18.46 -7.75
CA SER A 4 11.41 19.41 -8.28
C SER A 4 10.63 20.42 -9.09
N SER A 5 9.95 21.32 -8.37
CA SER A 5 9.56 22.60 -8.94
C SER A 5 10.79 23.47 -9.13
N PRO A 6 11.01 24.04 -10.33
CA PRO A 6 11.39 25.41 -10.47
C PRO A 6 10.12 26.22 -10.79
N VAL A 7 9.55 26.84 -9.75
CA VAL A 7 8.92 28.15 -9.88
C VAL A 7 10.10 29.03 -10.33
N ASN A 8 10.20 29.63 -11.52
CA ASN A 8 9.33 30.59 -12.19
C ASN A 8 9.94 30.91 -13.57
N ASP A 9 9.19 30.87 -14.67
CA ASP A 9 9.46 31.71 -15.87
C ASP A 9 8.28 31.75 -16.88
N SER A 10 7.43 32.79 -16.75
CA SER A 10 6.95 33.61 -17.89
C SER A 10 6.06 33.05 -19.03
N LEU A 11 5.02 32.19 -18.88
CA LEU A 11 4.19 31.77 -20.05
C LEU A 11 2.71 31.44 -19.72
N ALA A 12 1.77 32.02 -20.51
CA ALA A 12 0.36 31.64 -20.82
C ALA A 12 -0.60 31.18 -19.67
N PRO A 13 -1.93 31.44 -19.76
CA PRO A 13 -2.88 30.88 -18.78
C PRO A 13 -2.66 29.36 -18.69
N PRO A 14 -2.60 28.78 -17.47
CA PRO A 14 -2.26 27.38 -17.30
C PRO A 14 -3.23 26.55 -18.13
N ALA A 15 -2.70 25.71 -19.02
CA ALA A 15 -3.51 24.76 -19.76
C ALA A 15 -4.42 24.03 -18.76
N PRO A 16 -5.72 23.88 -19.07
CA PRO A 16 -6.65 23.29 -18.13
C PRO A 16 -6.13 21.92 -17.70
N VAL A 17 -6.05 21.70 -16.39
CA VAL A 17 -5.39 20.52 -15.78
C VAL A 17 -5.90 19.20 -16.36
N LYS A 18 -7.19 19.15 -16.73
CA LYS A 18 -7.80 18.01 -17.41
C LYS A 18 -7.11 17.63 -18.74
N ASP A 19 -6.71 18.62 -19.53
CA ASP A 19 -6.18 18.40 -20.88
C ASP A 19 -4.70 18.01 -20.80
N VAL A 20 -3.92 18.60 -19.87
CA VAL A 20 -2.55 18.14 -19.59
C VAL A 20 -2.53 16.75 -18.97
N ILE A 21 -3.46 16.39 -18.07
CA ILE A 21 -3.54 15.02 -17.53
C ILE A 21 -3.97 14.01 -18.61
N ALA A 22 -4.88 14.40 -19.52
CA ALA A 22 -5.29 13.57 -20.65
C ALA A 22 -4.13 13.36 -21.65
N GLN A 23 -3.39 14.42 -21.96
CA GLN A 23 -2.21 14.36 -22.83
C GLN A 23 -1.08 13.53 -22.20
N GLN A 24 -0.80 13.74 -20.92
CA GLN A 24 0.17 12.93 -20.16
C GLN A 24 -0.25 11.46 -20.08
N ARG A 25 -1.54 11.13 -20.00
CA ARG A 25 -2.01 9.74 -20.09
C ARG A 25 -1.87 9.14 -21.49
N ALA A 26 -1.94 9.95 -22.54
CA ALA A 26 -1.75 9.50 -23.91
C ALA A 26 -0.27 9.24 -24.22
N ASP A 27 0.63 10.04 -23.64
CA ASP A 27 2.09 9.94 -23.85
C ASP A 27 2.79 8.98 -22.87
N TYR A 28 2.29 8.83 -21.63
CA TYR A 28 2.86 7.96 -20.60
C TYR A 28 1.91 6.81 -20.24
N ASP A 29 2.27 5.61 -20.68
CA ASP A 29 1.73 4.36 -20.15
C ASP A 29 1.96 4.32 -18.64
N CYS A 30 0.89 4.48 -17.85
CA CYS A 30 0.92 4.38 -16.39
C CYS A 30 0.99 2.92 -15.90
N THR A 31 1.13 1.97 -16.82
CA THR A 31 1.25 0.53 -16.56
C THR A 31 2.42 0.16 -15.62
N PRO A 32 3.64 0.75 -15.70
CA PRO A 32 4.72 0.42 -14.78
C PRO A 32 4.46 1.02 -13.39
N CYS A 33 3.84 2.21 -13.31
CA CYS A 33 3.49 2.83 -12.03
C CYS A 33 2.42 2.02 -11.27
N ARG A 34 1.40 1.53 -11.99
CA ARG A 34 0.39 0.62 -11.42
C ARG A 34 1.01 -0.69 -10.99
N LEU A 35 1.88 -1.27 -11.83
CA LEU A 35 2.57 -2.51 -11.53
C LEU A 35 3.44 -2.36 -10.27
N MET A 36 4.29 -1.33 -10.19
CA MET A 36 5.13 -1.08 -9.02
C MET A 36 4.31 -0.86 -7.76
N GLY A 37 3.26 -0.03 -7.82
CA GLY A 37 2.36 0.18 -6.68
C GLY A 37 1.73 -1.13 -6.22
N SER A 38 1.16 -1.91 -7.15
CA SER A 38 0.52 -3.19 -6.84
C SER A 38 1.48 -4.19 -6.21
N LEU A 39 2.71 -4.30 -6.74
CA LEU A 39 3.75 -5.20 -6.24
C LEU A 39 4.18 -4.82 -4.82
N VAL A 40 4.38 -3.54 -4.55
CA VAL A 40 4.78 -3.06 -3.23
C VAL A 40 3.70 -3.37 -2.19
N PHE A 41 2.43 -3.02 -2.46
CA PHE A 41 1.34 -3.27 -1.52
C PHE A 41 1.08 -4.77 -1.30
N THR A 42 1.12 -5.56 -2.37
CA THR A 42 0.91 -7.01 -2.28
C THR A 42 2.07 -7.68 -1.55
N GLY A 43 3.31 -7.33 -1.89
CA GLY A 43 4.51 -7.82 -1.22
C GLY A 43 4.53 -7.48 0.27
N LEU A 44 4.22 -6.24 0.63
CA LEU A 44 4.09 -5.82 2.03
C LEU A 44 2.99 -6.57 2.77
N GLY A 45 1.83 -6.79 2.13
CA GLY A 45 0.73 -7.54 2.72
C GLY A 45 1.12 -8.99 3.04
N VAL A 46 1.72 -9.68 2.06
CA VAL A 46 2.22 -11.06 2.24
C VAL A 46 3.33 -11.13 3.29
N TYR A 47 4.28 -10.18 3.25
CA TYR A 47 5.36 -10.11 4.23
C TYR A 47 4.85 -9.84 5.65
N THR A 48 3.89 -8.93 5.80
CA THR A 48 3.26 -8.60 7.09
C THR A 48 2.53 -9.81 7.67
N TYR A 49 1.84 -10.58 6.83
CA TYR A 49 1.20 -11.82 7.26
C TYR A 49 2.23 -12.84 7.77
N GLY A 50 3.29 -13.11 6.98
CA GLY A 50 4.33 -14.06 7.34
C GLY A 50 5.08 -13.69 8.62
N SER A 51 5.57 -12.45 8.70
CA SER A 51 6.34 -11.93 9.85
C SER A 51 5.48 -11.72 11.10
N GLY A 52 4.23 -11.26 10.96
CA GLY A 52 3.29 -11.08 12.06
C GLY A 52 2.92 -12.42 12.72
N MET A 53 2.70 -13.46 11.92
CA MET A 53 2.39 -14.80 12.43
C MET A 53 3.58 -15.45 13.15
N ARG A 54 4.82 -15.13 12.76
CA ARG A 54 6.05 -15.59 13.43
C ARG A 54 6.15 -14.99 14.83
N GLN A 55 5.99 -13.68 14.97
CA GLN A 55 6.01 -12.98 16.25
C GLN A 55 4.93 -13.48 17.23
N LEU A 56 3.75 -13.83 16.71
CA LEU A 56 2.66 -14.40 17.49
C LEU A 56 2.96 -15.78 18.07
N ARG A 57 3.67 -16.65 17.32
CA ARG A 57 4.09 -17.98 17.81
C ARG A 57 5.13 -17.87 18.91
N GLU A 58 6.09 -16.97 18.75
CA GLU A 58 7.17 -16.77 19.73
C GLU A 58 6.63 -16.22 21.05
N ARG A 59 5.61 -15.35 21.01
CA ARG A 59 4.96 -14.77 22.19
C ARG A 59 3.77 -15.58 22.72
N GLU A 60 3.46 -16.72 22.10
CA GLU A 60 2.24 -17.49 22.40
C GLU A 60 2.23 -17.98 23.86
N MET A 61 3.39 -18.40 24.38
CA MET A 61 3.52 -18.87 25.77
C MET A 61 3.38 -17.75 26.81
N GLU A 62 3.91 -16.55 26.53
CA GLU A 62 3.74 -15.38 27.40
C GLU A 62 2.28 -14.93 27.44
N ILE A 63 1.59 -14.98 26.29
CA ILE A 63 0.20 -14.53 26.19
C ILE A 63 -0.76 -15.57 26.83
N LEU A 64 -0.50 -16.87 26.68
CA LEU A 64 -1.25 -17.90 27.41
C LEU A 64 -1.09 -17.75 28.93
N ARG A 65 0.10 -17.37 29.40
CA ARG A 65 0.36 -17.07 30.81
C ARG A 65 -0.40 -15.82 31.30
N SER A 66 -0.68 -14.86 30.40
CA SER A 66 -1.49 -13.67 30.71
C SER A 66 -3.00 -13.93 30.84
N GLY A 67 -3.46 -15.16 30.64
CA GLY A 67 -4.83 -15.61 30.95
C GLY A 67 -5.93 -15.13 30.01
N THR A 68 -5.64 -14.24 29.05
CA THR A 68 -6.65 -13.67 28.14
C THR A 68 -6.59 -14.30 26.74
N MET A 69 -7.55 -15.17 26.42
CA MET A 69 -7.70 -15.75 25.07
C MET A 69 -8.09 -14.70 24.01
N PHE A 70 -8.72 -13.60 24.44
CA PHE A 70 -9.14 -12.51 23.56
C PHE A 70 -7.94 -11.75 22.99
N GLY A 71 -6.85 -11.59 23.75
CA GLY A 71 -5.63 -10.93 23.28
C GLY A 71 -4.99 -11.62 22.08
N MET A 72 -4.99 -12.95 22.05
CA MET A 72 -4.48 -13.73 20.91
C MET A 72 -5.34 -13.58 19.65
N ARG A 73 -6.67 -13.63 19.82
CA ARG A 73 -7.62 -13.51 18.69
C ARG A 73 -7.56 -12.13 18.07
N VAL A 74 -7.53 -11.06 18.88
CA VAL A 74 -7.45 -9.68 18.38
C VAL A 74 -6.15 -9.45 17.61
N ARG A 75 -5.01 -9.91 18.12
CA ARG A 75 -3.71 -9.78 17.45
C ARG A 75 -3.65 -10.53 16.12
N ARG A 76 -4.20 -11.75 16.05
CA ARG A 76 -4.32 -12.50 14.78
C ARG A 76 -5.26 -11.79 13.81
N GLY A 77 -6.39 -11.30 14.31
CA GLY A 77 -7.38 -10.58 13.52
C GLY A 77 -6.83 -9.29 12.92
N SER A 78 -6.04 -8.51 13.67
CA SER A 78 -5.45 -7.27 13.17
C SER A 78 -4.42 -7.53 12.06
N ILE A 79 -3.55 -8.52 12.22
CA ILE A 79 -2.58 -8.89 11.17
C ILE A 79 -3.31 -9.39 9.93
N TYR A 80 -4.36 -10.18 10.09
CA TYR A 80 -5.17 -10.66 8.97
C TYR A 80 -5.86 -9.50 8.24
N ALA A 81 -6.50 -8.59 8.98
CA ALA A 81 -7.17 -7.44 8.40
C ALA A 81 -6.20 -6.51 7.66
N LEU A 82 -5.02 -6.26 8.24
CA LEU A 82 -4.02 -5.34 7.70
C LEU A 82 -3.32 -5.95 6.47
N SER A 83 -3.00 -7.24 6.50
CA SER A 83 -2.47 -7.94 5.33
C SER A 83 -3.50 -8.05 4.20
N ALA A 84 -4.75 -8.38 4.51
CA ALA A 84 -5.82 -8.45 3.53
C ALA A 84 -6.10 -7.09 2.88
N SER A 85 -6.09 -6.00 3.66
CA SER A 85 -6.30 -4.65 3.12
C SER A 85 -5.15 -4.20 2.21
N LEU A 86 -3.89 -4.49 2.58
CA LEU A 86 -2.71 -4.22 1.76
C LEU A 86 -2.77 -4.97 0.43
N VAL A 87 -3.03 -6.28 0.45
CA VAL A 87 -3.15 -7.10 -0.77
C VAL A 87 -4.36 -6.64 -1.61
N GLY A 88 -5.50 -6.38 -0.97
CA GLY A 88 -6.70 -5.89 -1.63
C GLY A 88 -6.48 -4.58 -2.37
N LEU A 89 -5.83 -3.60 -1.72
CA LEU A 89 -5.46 -2.33 -2.36
C LEU A 89 -4.45 -2.50 -3.49
N GLY A 90 -3.49 -3.42 -3.34
CA GLY A 90 -2.51 -3.74 -4.37
C GLY A 90 -3.17 -4.28 -5.64
N VAL A 91 -4.04 -5.28 -5.49
CA VAL A 91 -4.78 -5.89 -6.62
C VAL A 91 -5.77 -4.90 -7.23
N TYR A 92 -6.49 -4.13 -6.40
CA TYR A 92 -7.45 -3.13 -6.86
C TYR A 92 -6.80 -2.07 -7.76
N ARG A 93 -5.63 -1.57 -7.38
CA ARG A 93 -4.87 -0.58 -8.18
C ARG A 93 -4.33 -1.12 -9.51
N LEU A 94 -4.18 -2.44 -9.65
CA LEU A 94 -3.74 -3.05 -10.90
C LEU A 94 -4.91 -3.13 -11.90
N VAL A 95 -6.12 -3.42 -11.40
CA VAL A 95 -7.32 -3.62 -12.22
C VAL A 95 -8.02 -2.30 -12.56
N ASN A 96 -8.08 -1.34 -11.64
CA ASN A 96 -8.79 -0.06 -11.81
C ASN A 96 -7.88 1.11 -12.15
#